data_AF-A0A845H2F8-F1
#
_entry.id   AF-A0A845H2F8-F1
#
_cell.length_a   1.000
_cell.length_b   1.000
_cell.length_c   1.000
_cell.angle_alpha   90.00
_cell.angle_beta   90.00
_cell.angle_gamma   90.00
#
_symmetry.space_group_name_H-M   'P 1'
#
loop_
_entity.id
_entity.type
_entity.pdbx_description
1 polymer ?
#
loop_
_entity_poly.entity_id
_entity_poly.type
_entity_poly.pdbx_seq_one_letter_code
_entity_poly.pdbx_strand_id
1 'polypeptide(L)'
;MPSALSYPGVYVEEIASGVRTITGVATSIAAFIGRARKGPVDTAVDITSYADFERKFGELWLASTMSFAVRDFFINGGSHAVIVRLFHSAQADAIGAVANAGAAGATGKDAKDKAAAALKVITDDANATQAQKAAAQQANAAFAGLADGADANAVAA
;
A
#
# COMPACT_ATOMS: atom_id res chain seq x y z
N MET A 1 49.01 3.24 -22.47
CA MET A 1 50.48 3.47 -22.44
C MET A 1 50.71 4.85 -23.00
N PRO A 2 51.57 5.70 -22.41
CA PRO A 2 51.81 7.04 -22.93
C PRO A 2 52.39 6.96 -24.34
N SER A 3 52.02 7.92 -25.20
CA SER A 3 52.51 7.97 -26.58
C SER A 3 54.03 8.24 -26.61
N ALA A 4 54.76 7.52 -27.46
CA ALA A 4 56.21 7.67 -27.58
C ALA A 4 56.54 9.00 -28.32
N LEU A 5 57.24 9.91 -27.65
CA LEU A 5 57.58 11.24 -28.17
C LEU A 5 58.92 11.19 -28.93
N SER A 6 58.95 11.69 -30.18
CA SER A 6 60.13 11.58 -31.05
C SER A 6 60.96 12.85 -31.24
N TYR A 7 60.53 14.01 -30.70
CA TYR A 7 61.25 15.28 -30.86
C TYR A 7 61.17 16.15 -29.59
N PRO A 8 62.13 17.07 -29.37
CA PRO A 8 62.13 17.95 -28.21
C PRO A 8 60.98 18.96 -28.33
N GLY A 9 60.09 19.00 -27.34
CA GLY A 9 58.94 19.90 -27.29
C GLY A 9 58.11 19.69 -26.01
N VAL A 10 57.14 20.58 -25.77
CA VAL A 10 56.18 20.42 -24.68
C VAL A 10 54.93 19.75 -25.25
N TYR A 11 54.61 18.56 -24.74
CA TYR A 11 53.43 17.79 -25.13
C TYR A 11 52.42 17.81 -24.00
N VAL A 12 51.22 18.32 -24.30
CA VAL A 12 50.11 18.38 -23.35
C VAL A 12 49.15 17.24 -23.70
N GLU A 13 48.99 16.30 -22.77
CA GLU A 13 48.00 15.22 -22.86
C GLU A 13 46.92 15.49 -21.80
N GLU A 14 45.72 15.87 -22.25
CA GLU A 14 44.56 15.98 -21.36
C GLU A 14 43.97 14.60 -21.10
N ILE A 15 44.39 13.98 -20.00
CA ILE A 15 43.70 12.81 -19.47
C ILE A 15 42.39 13.30 -18.87
N ALA A 16 41.25 12.82 -19.39
CA ALA A 16 39.94 13.13 -18.80
C ALA A 16 39.96 12.77 -17.31
N SER A 17 39.90 13.77 -16.43
CA SER A 17 39.95 13.55 -14.99
C SER A 17 38.71 12.73 -14.60
N GLY A 18 38.91 11.51 -14.09
CA GLY A 18 37.84 10.60 -13.65
C GLY A 18 37.12 11.04 -12.37
N VAL A 19 37.18 12.32 -12.02
CA VAL A 19 36.59 12.85 -10.79
C VAL A 19 35.08 12.95 -11.01
N ARG A 20 34.33 11.94 -10.55
CA ARG A 20 32.89 12.05 -10.35
C ARG A 20 32.64 12.85 -9.08
N THR A 21 32.16 14.07 -9.24
CA THR A 21 31.71 14.89 -8.11
C THR A 21 30.55 14.19 -7.39
N ILE A 22 30.59 14.13 -6.06
CA ILE A 22 29.46 13.66 -5.26
C ILE A 22 28.39 14.75 -5.31
N THR A 23 27.27 14.45 -5.94
CA THR A 23 26.12 15.36 -5.97
C THR A 23 25.44 15.35 -4.60
N GLY A 24 25.14 16.53 -4.06
CA GLY A 24 24.34 16.65 -2.85
C GLY A 24 22.95 16.03 -3.05
N VAL A 25 22.49 15.25 -2.08
CA VAL A 25 21.14 14.66 -2.04
C VAL A 25 20.31 15.41 -1.02
N ALA A 26 19.00 15.53 -1.25
CA ALA A 26 18.09 16.16 -0.29
C ALA A 26 18.14 15.43 1.06
N THR A 27 18.40 16.17 2.13
CA THR A 27 18.53 15.62 3.50
C THR A 27 17.23 15.63 4.30
N SER A 28 16.14 16.18 3.72
CA SER A 28 14.84 16.32 4.39
C SER A 28 13.69 16.03 3.42
N ILE A 29 13.42 14.74 3.24
CA ILE A 29 12.22 14.24 2.53
C ILE A 29 11.38 13.49 3.56
N ALA A 30 10.20 14.03 3.89
CA ALA A 30 9.28 13.37 4.80
C ALA A 30 8.42 12.34 4.04
N ALA A 31 8.16 11.18 4.63
CA ALA A 31 7.21 10.22 4.08
C ALA A 31 5.96 10.15 4.96
N PHE A 32 4.78 10.36 4.36
CA PHE A 32 3.49 10.23 5.02
C PHE A 32 2.73 9.04 4.46
N ILE A 33 2.31 8.16 5.36
CA ILE A 33 1.58 6.94 5.02
C ILE A 33 0.23 6.99 5.74
N GLY A 34 -0.86 6.85 5.00
CA GLY A 34 -2.18 6.93 5.60
C GLY A 34 -3.31 7.02 4.60
N ARG A 35 -4.50 7.35 5.09
CA ARG A 35 -5.71 7.41 4.26
C ARG A 35 -5.81 8.76 3.57
N ALA A 36 -6.24 8.78 2.32
CA ALA A 36 -6.58 10.01 1.60
C ALA A 36 -7.93 9.86 0.90
N ARG A 37 -8.57 10.99 0.59
CA ARG A 37 -9.91 11.02 -0.02
C ARG A 37 -9.89 10.53 -1.46
N LYS A 38 -8.85 10.89 -2.22
CA LYS A 38 -8.62 10.46 -3.60
C LYS A 38 -7.14 10.19 -3.85
N GLY A 39 -6.80 9.81 -5.08
CA GLY A 39 -5.41 9.60 -5.53
C GLY A 39 -5.02 8.12 -5.67
N PRO A 40 -3.84 7.85 -6.26
CA PRO A 40 -3.31 6.50 -6.44
C PRO A 40 -3.20 5.76 -5.10
N VAL A 41 -3.62 4.50 -5.06
CA VAL A 41 -3.54 3.63 -3.88
C VAL A 41 -2.23 2.84 -3.94
N ASP A 42 -1.58 2.63 -2.80
CA ASP A 42 -0.35 1.84 -2.62
C ASP A 42 0.83 2.27 -3.52
N THR A 43 0.76 3.50 -4.03
CA THR A 43 1.78 4.09 -4.88
C THR A 43 2.39 5.29 -4.15
N ALA A 44 3.72 5.31 -4.06
CA ALA A 44 4.45 6.45 -3.54
C ALA A 44 4.42 7.60 -4.56
N VAL A 45 3.97 8.76 -4.12
CA VAL A 45 3.90 9.96 -4.96
C VAL A 45 4.63 11.11 -4.29
N ASP A 46 5.59 11.68 -5.01
CA ASP A 46 6.29 12.87 -4.57
C ASP A 46 5.42 14.12 -4.72
N ILE A 47 5.50 14.98 -3.70
CA ILE A 47 4.89 16.30 -3.67
C ILE A 47 5.88 17.33 -3.13
N THR A 48 5.86 18.50 -3.78
CA THR A 48 6.72 19.65 -3.45
C THR A 48 5.96 20.79 -2.76
N SER A 49 4.63 20.72 -2.76
CA SER A 49 3.77 21.73 -2.15
C SER A 49 2.50 21.12 -1.60
N TYR A 50 1.88 21.80 -0.63
CA TYR A 50 0.58 21.40 -0.11
C TYR A 50 -0.53 21.49 -1.18
N ALA A 51 -0.44 22.42 -2.14
CA ALA A 51 -1.39 22.50 -3.25
C ALA A 51 -1.34 21.23 -4.15
N ASP A 52 -0.18 20.59 -4.29
CA ASP A 52 -0.06 19.33 -5.02
C ASP A 52 -0.77 18.19 -4.27
N PHE A 53 -0.73 18.21 -2.94
CA PHE A 53 -1.48 17.28 -2.11
C PHE A 53 -2.99 17.44 -2.34
N GLU A 54 -3.51 18.66 -2.29
CA GLU A 54 -4.94 18.93 -2.50
C GLU A 54 -5.42 18.46 -3.89
N ARG A 55 -4.60 18.71 -4.91
CA ARG A 55 -4.88 18.29 -6.29
C ARG A 55 -4.88 16.77 -6.44
N LYS A 56 -3.87 16.06 -5.93
CA LYS A 56 -3.67 14.61 -6.14
C LYS A 56 -4.46 13.74 -5.16
N PHE A 57 -4.41 14.06 -3.87
CA PHE A 57 -4.92 13.25 -2.77
C PHE A 57 -6.22 13.78 -2.15
N GLY A 58 -6.57 15.02 -2.50
CA GLY A 58 -7.73 15.73 -1.98
C GLY A 58 -7.36 16.70 -0.87
N GLU A 59 -8.30 17.56 -0.54
CA GLU A 59 -8.16 18.55 0.54
C GLU A 59 -8.18 17.88 1.93
N LEU A 60 -8.28 18.72 2.95
CA LEU A 60 -8.44 18.30 4.34
C LEU A 60 -9.65 17.38 4.52
N TRP A 61 -9.44 16.26 5.20
CA TRP A 61 -10.50 15.27 5.42
C TRP A 61 -10.52 14.85 6.89
N LEU A 62 -11.65 15.02 7.57
CA LEU A 62 -11.78 14.73 9.00
C LEU A 62 -11.44 13.27 9.37
N ALA A 63 -11.72 12.32 8.48
CA ALA A 63 -11.43 10.91 8.75
C ALA A 63 -9.98 10.51 8.45
N SER A 64 -9.14 11.46 8.01
CA SER A 64 -7.70 11.25 7.82
C SER A 64 -6.88 12.25 8.61
N THR A 65 -6.19 11.75 9.64
CA THR A 65 -5.17 12.51 10.37
C THR A 65 -3.98 12.88 9.49
N MET A 66 -3.71 12.11 8.43
CA MET A 66 -2.61 12.36 7.50
C MET A 66 -2.79 13.69 6.77
N SER A 67 -4.01 14.05 6.35
CA SER A 67 -4.26 15.32 5.66
C SER A 67 -3.88 16.53 6.51
N PHE A 68 -4.12 16.47 7.83
CA PHE A 68 -3.73 17.53 8.76
C PHE A 68 -2.21 17.56 8.96
N ALA A 69 -1.59 16.40 9.18
CA ALA A 69 -0.14 16.31 9.37
C ALA A 69 0.65 16.84 8.16
N VAL A 70 0.20 16.54 6.93
CA VAL A 70 0.82 17.05 5.70
C VAL A 70 0.69 18.56 5.62
N ARG A 71 -0.49 19.12 5.94
CA ARG A 71 -0.69 20.58 5.98
C ARG A 71 0.28 21.25 6.96
N ASP A 72 0.34 20.74 8.19
CA ASP A 72 1.18 21.31 9.24
C ASP A 72 2.66 21.19 8.88
N PHE A 73 3.08 20.11 8.22
CA PHE A 73 4.45 19.96 7.71
C PHE A 73 4.83 21.07 6.74
N PHE A 74 4.00 21.37 5.74
CA PHE A 74 4.30 22.45 4.78
C PHE A 74 4.19 23.84 5.41
N ILE A 75 3.28 24.05 6.37
CA ILE A 75 3.18 25.32 7.12
C ILE A 75 4.44 25.54 7.99
N ASN A 76 4.99 24.46 8.56
CA ASN A 76 6.20 24.50 9.38
C ASN A 76 7.50 24.56 8.55
N GLY A 77 7.43 24.77 7.23
CA GLY A 77 8.59 24.94 6.37
C GLY A 77 9.11 23.67 5.70
N GLY A 78 8.35 22.58 5.72
CA GLY A 78 8.62 21.38 4.93
C GLY A 78 8.55 21.67 3.43
N SER A 79 9.50 21.15 2.65
CA SER A 79 9.62 21.45 1.20
C SER A 79 9.38 20.24 0.30
N HIS A 80 9.61 19.02 0.80
CA HIS A 80 9.45 17.80 0.02
C HIS A 80 8.84 16.69 0.86
N ALA A 81 7.78 16.07 0.33
CA ALA A 81 7.15 14.93 0.97
C ALA A 81 6.77 13.85 -0.05
N VAL A 82 6.89 12.59 0.38
CA VAL A 82 6.40 11.41 -0.32
C VAL A 82 5.11 10.98 0.36
N ILE A 83 4.05 10.75 -0.41
CA ILE A 83 2.77 10.33 0.13
C ILE A 83 2.38 8.98 -0.43
N VAL A 84 2.04 8.07 0.49
CA VAL A 84 1.49 6.75 0.18
C VAL A 84 0.08 6.68 0.74
N ARG A 85 -0.90 6.66 -0.15
CA ARG A 85 -2.29 6.44 0.22
C ARG A 85 -2.54 4.96 0.43
N LEU A 86 -2.89 4.58 1.65
CA LEU A 86 -3.41 3.26 1.96
C LEU A 86 -4.93 3.27 1.81
N PHE A 87 -5.44 2.27 1.11
CA PHE A 87 -6.87 1.99 1.05
C PHE A 87 -7.07 0.52 1.38
N HIS A 88 -7.68 0.27 2.53
CA HIS A 88 -8.14 -1.05 2.89
C HIS A 88 -9.67 -1.04 2.87
N SER A 89 -10.26 -1.87 2.03
CA SER A 89 -11.72 -1.95 1.98
C SER A 89 -12.21 -2.79 3.15
N ALA A 90 -13.13 -2.25 3.94
CA ALA A 90 -13.73 -2.99 5.06
C ALA A 90 -14.54 -4.22 4.58
N GLN A 91 -14.81 -4.31 3.27
CA GLN A 91 -15.38 -5.47 2.57
C GLN A 91 -14.34 -6.58 2.41
N ALA A 92 -13.08 -6.25 2.09
CA ALA A 92 -11.98 -7.22 2.03
C ALA A 92 -11.68 -7.83 3.40
N ASP A 93 -11.81 -7.07 4.50
CA ASP A 93 -11.74 -7.62 5.87
C ASP A 93 -12.84 -8.66 6.12
N ALA A 94 -14.08 -8.33 5.72
CA ALA A 94 -15.22 -9.23 5.90
C ALA A 94 -15.08 -10.51 5.08
N ILE A 95 -14.57 -10.41 3.84
CA ILE A 95 -14.25 -11.57 2.99
C ILE A 95 -13.12 -12.39 3.60
N GLY A 96 -12.02 -11.75 4.00
CA GLY A 96 -10.85 -12.42 4.58
C GLY A 96 -11.16 -13.12 5.89
N ALA A 97 -12.00 -12.53 6.75
CA ALA A 97 -12.42 -13.15 8.01
C ALA A 97 -13.20 -14.45 7.77
N VAL A 98 -14.13 -14.47 6.82
CA VAL A 98 -14.91 -15.67 6.47
C VAL A 98 -14.03 -16.70 5.76
N ALA A 99 -13.18 -16.26 4.82
CA ALA A 99 -12.28 -17.13 4.07
C ALA A 99 -11.23 -17.82 4.97
N ASN A 100 -10.59 -17.07 5.86
CA ASN A 100 -9.61 -17.63 6.82
C ASN A 100 -10.27 -18.58 7.82
N ALA A 101 -11.51 -18.28 8.26
CA ALA A 101 -12.26 -19.17 9.14
C ALA A 101 -12.64 -20.49 8.45
N GLY A 102 -13.07 -20.43 7.18
CA GLY A 102 -13.35 -21.59 6.35
C GLY A 102 -12.11 -22.44 6.09
N ALA A 103 -11.00 -21.80 5.70
CA ALA A 103 -9.69 -22.44 5.45
C ALA A 103 -9.11 -23.16 6.70
N ALA A 104 -9.52 -22.78 7.91
CA ALA A 104 -9.13 -23.45 9.14
C ALA A 104 -9.93 -24.74 9.44
N GLY A 105 -10.85 -25.15 8.56
CA GLY A 105 -11.60 -26.40 8.66
C GLY A 105 -10.77 -27.61 8.24
N ALA A 106 -10.81 -28.70 9.03
CA ALA A 106 -10.13 -29.95 8.70
C ALA A 106 -10.90 -30.80 7.68
N THR A 107 -12.22 -30.60 7.60
CA THR A 107 -13.13 -31.25 6.66
C THR A 107 -14.06 -30.21 6.02
N GLY A 108 -14.70 -30.55 4.89
CA GLY A 108 -15.67 -29.67 4.23
C GLY A 108 -16.85 -29.25 5.12
N LYS A 109 -17.26 -30.10 6.07
CA LYS A 109 -18.29 -29.74 7.08
C LYS A 109 -17.77 -28.71 8.08
N ASP A 110 -16.57 -28.93 8.63
CA ASP A 110 -15.97 -28.00 9.60
C ASP A 110 -15.69 -26.62 8.99
N ALA A 111 -15.30 -26.59 7.72
CA ALA A 111 -15.08 -25.35 6.97
C ALA A 111 -16.37 -24.53 6.84
N LYS A 112 -17.50 -25.19 6.51
CA LYS A 112 -18.82 -24.53 6.43
C LYS A 112 -19.27 -23.98 7.77
N ASP A 113 -19.12 -24.75 8.85
CA ASP A 113 -19.55 -24.32 10.18
C ASP A 113 -18.72 -23.13 10.69
N LYS A 114 -17.40 -23.12 10.45
CA LYS A 114 -16.52 -22.00 10.81
C LYS A 114 -16.76 -20.76 9.95
N ALA A 115 -16.96 -20.92 8.64
CA ALA A 115 -17.30 -19.82 7.74
C ALA A 115 -18.67 -19.20 8.11
N ALA A 116 -19.67 -20.02 8.45
CA ALA A 116 -20.98 -19.56 8.90
C ALA A 116 -20.93 -18.85 10.26
N ALA A 117 -20.09 -19.32 11.19
CA ALA A 117 -19.86 -18.64 12.47
C ALA A 117 -19.21 -17.26 12.27
N ALA A 118 -18.20 -17.16 11.41
CA ALA A 118 -17.57 -15.88 11.05
C ALA A 118 -18.57 -14.92 10.37
N LEU A 119 -19.43 -15.45 9.48
CA LEU A 119 -20.50 -14.68 8.86
C LEU A 119 -21.50 -14.13 9.88
N LYS A 120 -21.86 -14.94 10.88
CA LYS A 120 -22.79 -14.52 11.95
C LYS A 120 -22.23 -13.36 12.77
N VAL A 121 -20.94 -13.38 13.10
CA VAL A 121 -20.26 -12.29 13.81
C VAL A 121 -20.32 -10.98 13.02
N ILE A 122 -20.10 -11.02 11.71
CA ILE A 122 -20.15 -9.83 10.83
C ILE A 122 -21.59 -9.35 10.59
N THR A 123 -22.55 -10.27 10.56
CA THR A 123 -23.97 -9.95 10.31
C THR A 123 -24.63 -9.35 11.56
N ASP A 124 -24.26 -9.82 12.75
CA ASP A 124 -24.76 -9.32 14.04
C ASP A 124 -24.10 -7.99 14.45
N ASP A 125 -23.00 -7.57 13.80
CA ASP A 125 -22.38 -6.26 14.03
C ASP A 125 -23.28 -5.13 13.50
N ALA A 126 -23.68 -4.24 14.42
CA ALA A 126 -24.50 -3.06 14.14
C ALA A 126 -23.74 -1.97 13.36
N ASN A 127 -22.41 -1.97 13.42
CA ASN A 127 -21.55 -1.01 12.73
C ASN A 127 -21.09 -1.49 11.35
N ALA A 128 -21.31 -2.77 11.02
CA ALA A 128 -20.99 -3.31 9.72
C ALA A 128 -21.98 -2.80 8.65
N THR A 129 -21.45 -2.17 7.61
CA THR A 129 -22.23 -1.68 6.47
C THR A 129 -22.86 -2.84 5.69
N GLN A 130 -23.99 -2.58 5.00
CA GLN A 130 -24.66 -3.60 4.18
C GLN A 130 -23.73 -4.21 3.11
N ALA A 131 -22.80 -3.41 2.58
CA ALA A 131 -21.80 -3.90 1.63
C ALA A 131 -20.83 -4.92 2.25
N GLN A 132 -20.50 -4.79 3.54
CA GLN A 132 -19.67 -5.76 4.26
C GLN A 132 -20.44 -7.06 4.56
N LYS A 133 -21.73 -6.95 4.90
CA LYS A 133 -22.60 -8.11 5.11
C LYS A 133 -22.79 -8.91 3.81
N ALA A 134 -23.00 -8.22 2.68
CA ALA A 134 -23.07 -8.87 1.37
C ALA A 134 -21.73 -9.51 0.95
N ALA A 135 -20.60 -8.84 1.20
CA ALA A 135 -19.28 -9.37 0.89
C ALA A 135 -18.93 -10.63 1.72
N ALA A 136 -19.27 -10.64 3.02
CA ALA A 136 -19.13 -11.82 3.87
C ALA A 136 -20.04 -12.98 3.42
N GLN A 137 -21.27 -12.70 2.99
CA GLN A 137 -22.19 -13.71 2.47
C GLN A 137 -21.67 -14.35 1.17
N GLN A 138 -21.09 -13.54 0.27
CA GLN A 138 -20.45 -14.05 -0.95
C GLN A 138 -19.27 -14.97 -0.63
N ALA A 139 -18.44 -14.61 0.36
CA ALA A 139 -17.35 -15.47 0.80
C ALA A 139 -17.87 -16.80 1.40
N ASN A 140 -18.94 -16.78 2.20
CA ASN A 140 -19.53 -18.00 2.74
C ASN A 140 -20.18 -18.88 1.66
N ALA A 141 -20.75 -18.27 0.62
CA ALA A 141 -21.33 -19.01 -0.51
C ALA A 141 -20.29 -19.84 -1.27
N ALA A 142 -19.02 -19.41 -1.31
CA ALA A 142 -17.93 -20.21 -1.85
C ALA A 142 -17.72 -21.50 -1.05
N PHE A 143 -17.83 -21.45 0.28
CA PHE A 143 -17.69 -22.64 1.13
C PHE A 143 -18.94 -23.54 1.13
N ALA A 144 -20.12 -22.99 0.83
CA ALA A 144 -21.36 -23.76 0.77
C ALA A 144 -21.36 -24.83 -0.33
N GLY A 145 -20.58 -24.63 -1.41
CA GLY A 145 -20.44 -25.57 -2.52
C GLY A 145 -19.52 -26.77 -2.26
N LEU A 146 -18.78 -26.82 -1.15
CA LEU A 146 -17.90 -27.95 -0.85
C LEU A 146 -18.70 -29.21 -0.48
N ALA A 147 -18.20 -30.39 -0.83
CA ALA A 147 -18.72 -31.65 -0.30
C ALA A 147 -18.33 -31.81 1.19
N ASP A 148 -19.21 -32.39 2.00
CA ASP A 148 -18.98 -32.49 3.46
C ASP A 148 -17.74 -33.34 3.82
N GLY A 149 -17.32 -34.25 2.92
CA GLY A 149 -16.11 -35.07 3.04
C GLY A 149 -14.89 -34.52 2.30
N ALA A 150 -14.90 -33.25 1.88
CA ALA A 150 -13.76 -32.62 1.22
C ALA A 150 -12.54 -32.54 2.17
N ASP A 151 -11.36 -32.82 1.62
CA ASP A 151 -10.08 -32.79 2.33
C ASP A 151 -9.53 -31.36 2.46
N ALA A 152 -8.54 -31.17 3.33
CA ALA A 152 -7.99 -29.84 3.64
C ALA A 152 -7.45 -29.07 2.41
N ASN A 153 -7.06 -29.77 1.34
CA ASN A 153 -6.60 -29.13 0.10
C ASN A 153 -7.76 -28.56 -0.73
N ALA A 154 -8.96 -29.16 -0.69
CA ALA A 154 -10.15 -28.62 -1.35
C ALA A 154 -10.71 -27.38 -0.64
N VAL A 155 -10.39 -27.19 0.64
CA VAL A 155 -10.83 -26.06 1.47
C VAL A 155 -9.93 -24.83 1.31
N ALA A 156 -8.69 -25.00 0.84
CA ALA A 156 -7.68 -23.95 0.73
C ALA A 156 -7.58 -23.25 -0.65
N ALA A 157 -8.43 -23.63 -1.62
CA ALA A 157 -8.49 -23.08 -2.97
C ALA A 157 -9.54 -21.97 -3.10
#